data_AF-A0A6P8T1M5-F1
#
_entry.id   AF-A0A6P8T1M5-F1
#
_cell.length_a   1.000
_cell.length_b   1.000
_cell.length_c   1.000
_cell.angle_alpha   90.00
_cell.angle_beta   90.00
_cell.angle_gamma   90.00
#
_symmetry.space_group_name_H-M   'P 1'
#
loop_
_entity.id
_entity.type
_entity.pdbx_description
1 polymer ?
#
loop_
_entity_poly.entity_id
_entity_poly.type
_entity_poly.pdbx_seq_one_letter_code
_entity_poly.pdbx_strand_id
1 'polypeptide(L)'
;MLLITMLTLGYLAGGMREQEMREIKLHGVTKLGLKNIIDFIYTSKVNLDMVNLQETLEAANFLQVMPVLSFCNQLLSSEITIDNCGEVERIATDLLLKDLQLNIGEFVRQNLSALVECGRYLQLSETSMANALAKNSLQGFSELELYHIAKGWLEYDYPNRRSSVYGLMRHIRFPLMSPSELIQISQDDEEGAESMMRSDTACVNLLLEASNYQMMPFMQPALQTERTQIRSDDTHILALGGVMRQQLVVSRELRLYDEKSGIWRALKPMEVPRYQHGVALLGGFLFIVGGQSTYDTKGKTAIDTAYRYDPRFDKWLQIASLNEKRTFFHLSALKGKLFAVGGRNTSGEIDTVECYNLRKNEWTFVTNMVEPHYGHAGTVHGNLMYISGGITRDTFQKELWCYDPAADKWSRRSDMMELRGLHCMCTAGERLYVMGGNHFRGSSDYDDVLGCEFYSPDTDQWSVVAPMPRGQSDVGVTVFEGQIYVVWGYSWNSRCMVDIVQRYDPEKDVWERVFNVLEPLGGIRACTMTVHLPEGSVDEAQIQECPLPTDKS
;
A
#
# COMPACT_ATOMS: atom_id res chain seq x y z
N MET A 1 57.69 -24.84 1.69
CA MET A 1 58.56 -24.82 2.90
C MET A 1 58.40 -23.55 3.74
N LEU A 2 57.95 -22.42 3.18
CA LEU A 2 57.74 -21.17 3.93
C LEU A 2 56.34 -21.01 4.57
N LEU A 3 55.35 -21.82 4.18
CA LEU A 3 53.95 -21.59 4.58
C LEU A 3 53.24 -22.75 5.28
N ILE A 4 53.83 -23.95 5.26
CA ILE A 4 53.60 -24.89 6.38
C ILE A 4 53.96 -24.15 7.67
N THR A 5 55.00 -23.33 7.65
CA THR A 5 55.46 -22.49 8.75
C THR A 5 54.44 -21.45 9.23
N MET A 6 53.62 -20.82 8.38
CA MET A 6 52.63 -19.84 8.87
C MET A 6 51.33 -20.46 9.39
N LEU A 7 50.83 -21.53 8.76
CA LEU A 7 49.72 -22.32 9.31
C LEU A 7 50.15 -23.07 10.58
N THR A 8 51.42 -23.47 10.69
CA THR A 8 51.97 -24.04 11.93
C THR A 8 52.31 -22.98 12.97
N LEU A 9 52.78 -21.76 12.63
CA LEU A 9 53.20 -20.77 13.64
C LEU A 9 52.05 -20.20 14.48
N GLY A 10 50.83 -20.12 13.95
CA GLY A 10 49.67 -19.68 14.72
C GLY A 10 48.93 -20.80 15.45
N TYR A 11 48.83 -21.98 14.82
CA TYR A 11 47.94 -23.06 15.30
C TYR A 11 48.65 -24.31 15.79
N LEU A 12 49.97 -24.50 15.59
CA LEU A 12 50.66 -25.77 15.91
C LEU A 12 52.08 -25.61 16.52
N ALA A 13 52.69 -24.42 16.51
CA ALA A 13 54.10 -24.22 16.88
C ALA A 13 54.30 -23.46 18.21
N GLY A 14 53.21 -23.16 18.94
CA GLY A 14 53.25 -22.52 20.25
C GLY A 14 53.03 -23.52 21.39
N GLY A 15 53.98 -24.43 21.64
CA GLY A 15 53.95 -25.31 22.81
C GLY A 15 52.89 -26.42 22.80
N MET A 16 52.35 -26.76 21.63
CA MET A 16 51.38 -27.85 21.49
C MET A 16 52.08 -29.18 21.15
N ARG A 17 51.44 -30.30 21.51
CA ARG A 17 52.01 -31.66 21.47
C ARG A 17 52.40 -32.10 20.05
N GLU A 18 51.78 -31.49 19.06
CA GLU A 18 51.96 -31.73 17.62
C GLU A 18 53.31 -31.26 17.10
N GLN A 19 54.01 -30.36 17.83
CA GLN A 19 55.30 -29.80 17.44
C GLN A 19 56.40 -30.88 17.30
N GLU A 20 56.33 -31.96 18.07
CA GLU A 20 57.30 -33.06 18.02
C GLU A 20 56.87 -34.21 17.08
N MET A 21 55.69 -34.12 16.46
CA MET A 21 55.17 -35.17 15.60
C MET A 21 55.65 -35.01 14.15
N ARG A 22 56.08 -36.12 13.52
CA ARG A 22 56.46 -36.15 12.09
C ARG A 22 55.27 -36.07 11.15
N GLU A 23 54.11 -36.53 11.60
CA GLU A 23 52.85 -36.52 10.87
C GLU A 23 51.74 -36.05 11.80
N ILE A 24 50.90 -35.15 11.31
CA ILE A 24 49.75 -34.62 12.04
C ILE A 24 48.51 -34.89 11.20
N LYS A 25 47.51 -35.53 11.80
CA LYS A 25 46.22 -35.76 11.14
C LYS A 25 45.36 -34.51 11.30
N LEU A 26 45.19 -33.76 10.21
CA LEU A 26 44.25 -32.65 10.19
C LEU A 26 42.83 -33.22 10.16
N HIS A 27 42.04 -32.90 11.18
CA HIS A 27 40.62 -33.22 11.25
C HIS A 27 39.81 -31.99 10.85
N GLY A 28 38.75 -32.17 10.06
CA GLY A 28 37.84 -31.10 9.65
C GLY A 28 38.09 -30.49 8.27
N VAL A 29 39.08 -30.97 7.50
CA VAL A 29 39.35 -30.51 6.13
C VAL A 29 39.60 -31.68 5.19
N THR A 30 38.96 -31.68 4.01
CA THR A 30 39.19 -32.69 2.98
C THR A 30 40.52 -32.47 2.26
N LYS A 31 41.05 -33.52 1.63
CA LYS A 31 42.29 -33.43 0.85
C LYS A 31 42.16 -32.43 -0.31
N LEU A 32 41.01 -32.42 -1.00
CA LEU A 32 40.79 -31.52 -2.14
C LEU A 32 40.66 -30.07 -1.68
N GLY A 33 39.84 -29.81 -0.66
CA GLY A 33 39.68 -28.48 -0.08
C GLY A 33 41.01 -27.91 0.40
N LEU A 34 41.78 -28.68 1.17
CA LEU A 34 43.11 -28.24 1.64
C LEU A 34 44.06 -27.94 0.48
N LYS A 35 44.05 -28.77 -0.58
CA LYS A 35 44.88 -28.55 -1.77
C LYS A 35 44.50 -27.22 -2.44
N ASN A 36 43.22 -26.95 -2.65
CA ASN A 36 42.76 -25.72 -3.30
C ASN A 36 43.13 -24.47 -2.49
N ILE A 37 43.05 -24.54 -1.15
CA ILE A 37 43.50 -23.44 -0.28
C ILE A 37 45.01 -23.23 -0.36
N ILE A 38 45.81 -24.31 -0.36
CA ILE A 38 47.25 -24.21 -0.51
C ILE A 38 47.61 -23.61 -1.87
N ASP A 39 47.01 -24.10 -2.95
CA ASP A 39 47.24 -23.61 -4.31
C ASP A 39 46.87 -22.12 -4.42
N PHE A 40 45.75 -21.70 -3.82
CA PHE A 40 45.39 -20.28 -3.73
C PHE A 40 46.43 -19.45 -2.98
N ILE A 41 46.93 -19.92 -1.84
CA ILE A 41 47.90 -19.16 -1.06
C ILE A 41 49.21 -18.94 -1.85
N TYR A 42 49.64 -19.93 -2.65
CA TYR A 42 50.87 -19.80 -3.44
C TYR A 42 50.69 -19.10 -4.78
N THR A 43 49.49 -19.13 -5.37
CA THR A 43 49.26 -18.62 -6.74
C THR A 43 48.32 -17.43 -6.82
N SER A 44 47.63 -17.11 -5.73
CA SER A 44 46.50 -16.16 -5.67
C SER A 44 45.37 -16.49 -6.65
N LYS A 45 45.27 -17.75 -7.09
CA LYS A 45 44.24 -18.23 -8.01
C LYS A 45 43.56 -19.48 -7.44
N VAL A 46 42.25 -19.57 -7.58
CA VAL A 46 41.47 -20.76 -7.27
C VAL A 46 40.49 -21.02 -8.41
N ASN A 47 40.42 -22.27 -8.88
CA ASN A 47 39.48 -22.69 -9.90
C ASN A 47 38.34 -23.44 -9.21
N LEU A 48 37.15 -22.87 -9.22
CA LEU A 48 35.98 -23.44 -8.56
C LEU A 48 34.96 -23.91 -9.59
N ASP A 49 34.33 -25.04 -9.29
CA ASP A 49 33.14 -25.55 -9.96
C ASP A 49 32.17 -26.11 -8.91
N MET A 50 30.94 -26.42 -9.27
CA MET A 50 29.93 -26.92 -8.30
C MET A 50 30.31 -28.25 -7.65
N VAL A 51 31.30 -28.98 -8.16
CA VAL A 51 31.75 -30.27 -7.61
C VAL A 51 32.78 -30.05 -6.48
N ASN A 52 33.71 -29.11 -6.67
CA ASN A 52 34.79 -28.84 -5.72
C ASN A 52 34.50 -27.68 -4.74
N LEU A 53 33.40 -26.95 -4.98
CA LEU A 53 33.04 -25.73 -4.24
C LEU A 53 32.81 -25.97 -2.76
N GLN A 54 32.00 -26.99 -2.41
CA GLN A 54 31.67 -27.28 -1.01
C GLN A 54 32.94 -27.62 -0.20
N GLU A 55 33.76 -28.53 -0.71
CA GLU A 55 35.00 -28.95 -0.04
C GLU A 55 35.99 -27.79 0.12
N THR A 56 36.08 -26.91 -0.88
CA THR A 56 36.95 -25.72 -0.83
C THR A 56 36.42 -24.67 0.12
N LEU A 57 35.10 -24.47 0.16
CA LEU A 57 34.43 -23.55 1.07
C LEU A 57 34.56 -24.00 2.53
N GLU A 58 34.34 -25.28 2.83
CA GLU A 58 34.56 -25.86 4.16
C GLU A 58 36.01 -25.67 4.63
N ALA A 59 36.98 -25.93 3.73
CA ALA A 59 38.40 -25.72 4.00
C ALA A 59 38.73 -24.24 4.25
N ALA A 60 38.18 -23.34 3.43
CA ALA A 60 38.37 -21.90 3.58
C ALA A 60 37.77 -21.40 4.89
N ASN A 61 36.62 -21.94 5.31
CA ASN A 61 35.97 -21.62 6.58
C ASN A 61 36.80 -22.12 7.76
N PHE A 62 37.24 -23.37 7.71
CA PHE A 62 38.05 -23.97 8.77
C PHE A 62 39.39 -23.22 8.96
N LEU A 63 40.05 -22.87 7.85
CA LEU A 63 41.35 -22.19 7.87
C LEU A 63 41.25 -20.65 7.90
N GLN A 64 40.02 -20.10 7.92
CA GLN A 64 39.74 -18.67 7.96
C GLN A 64 40.38 -17.88 6.80
N VAL A 65 40.36 -18.45 5.58
CA VAL A 65 40.88 -17.80 4.36
C VAL A 65 39.79 -16.94 3.73
N MET A 66 39.60 -15.74 4.28
CA MET A 66 38.50 -14.82 3.94
C MET A 66 38.34 -14.49 2.45
N PRO A 67 39.40 -14.28 1.64
CA PRO A 67 39.24 -14.01 0.21
C PRO A 67 38.58 -15.18 -0.54
N VAL A 68 38.96 -16.42 -0.22
CA VAL A 68 38.36 -17.62 -0.84
C VAL A 68 36.92 -17.80 -0.37
N LEU A 69 36.65 -17.59 0.93
CA LEU A 69 35.29 -17.59 1.46
C LEU A 69 34.38 -16.59 0.74
N SER A 70 34.84 -15.34 0.58
CA SER A 70 34.08 -14.30 -0.09
C SER A 70 33.78 -14.65 -1.55
N PHE A 71 34.76 -15.24 -2.25
CA PHE A 71 34.59 -15.68 -3.63
C PHE A 71 33.64 -16.87 -3.77
N CYS A 72 33.75 -17.87 -2.90
CA CYS A 72 32.80 -18.99 -2.85
C CYS A 72 31.37 -18.51 -2.55
N ASN A 73 31.18 -17.56 -1.64
CA ASN A 73 29.86 -16.98 -1.33
C ASN A 73 29.25 -16.24 -2.52
N GLN A 74 30.07 -15.47 -3.25
CA GLN A 74 29.62 -14.79 -4.47
C GLN A 74 29.21 -15.77 -5.55
N LEU A 75 30.00 -16.82 -5.78
CA LEU A 75 29.70 -17.86 -6.77
C LEU A 75 28.43 -18.64 -6.41
N LEU A 76 28.28 -19.04 -5.13
CA LEU A 76 27.06 -19.70 -4.66
C LEU A 76 25.84 -18.80 -4.83
N SER A 77 25.98 -17.49 -4.61
CA SER A 77 24.88 -16.54 -4.76
C SER A 77 24.48 -16.33 -6.22
N SER A 78 25.43 -16.35 -7.16
CA SER A 78 25.14 -16.15 -8.59
C SER A 78 24.58 -17.39 -9.29
N GLU A 79 24.86 -18.58 -8.76
CA GLU A 79 24.50 -19.87 -9.37
C GLU A 79 23.32 -20.55 -8.65
N ILE A 80 22.51 -19.81 -7.88
CA ILE A 80 21.27 -20.34 -7.28
C ILE A 80 20.26 -20.62 -8.40
N THR A 81 19.74 -21.83 -8.43
CA THR A 81 18.73 -22.31 -9.38
C THR A 81 17.61 -23.03 -8.63
N ILE A 82 16.49 -23.25 -9.33
CA ILE A 82 15.33 -23.98 -8.79
C ILE A 82 15.72 -25.40 -8.34
N ASP A 83 16.68 -26.03 -9.02
CA ASP A 83 17.09 -27.41 -8.72
C ASP A 83 18.11 -27.52 -7.57
N ASN A 84 18.93 -26.49 -7.35
CA ASN A 84 20.00 -26.55 -6.33
C ASN A 84 19.71 -25.73 -5.06
N CYS A 85 18.63 -24.94 -5.02
CA CYS A 85 18.40 -23.97 -3.93
C CYS A 85 18.35 -24.62 -2.54
N GLY A 86 17.75 -25.81 -2.41
CA GLY A 86 17.69 -26.53 -1.13
C GLY A 86 19.06 -26.99 -0.62
N GLU A 87 19.94 -27.47 -1.51
CA GLU A 87 21.30 -27.85 -1.13
C GLU A 87 22.16 -26.63 -0.79
N VAL A 88 22.03 -25.55 -1.57
CA VAL A 88 22.73 -24.29 -1.29
C VAL A 88 22.28 -23.71 0.06
N GLU A 89 21.00 -23.83 0.40
CA GLU A 89 20.46 -23.44 1.71
C GLU A 89 21.04 -24.26 2.87
N ARG A 90 21.17 -25.58 2.69
CA ARG A 90 21.79 -26.45 3.68
C ARG A 90 23.25 -26.04 3.92
N ILE A 91 24.03 -25.83 2.85
CA ILE A 91 25.42 -25.35 2.95
C ILE A 91 25.49 -24.00 3.66
N ALA A 92 24.62 -23.06 3.29
CA ALA A 92 24.57 -21.74 3.92
C ALA A 92 24.28 -21.80 5.41
N THR A 93 23.42 -22.73 5.83
CA THR A 93 23.03 -22.94 7.23
C THR A 93 24.14 -23.62 8.02
N ASP A 94 24.70 -24.71 7.50
CA ASP A 94 25.78 -25.47 8.14
C ASP A 94 27.04 -24.61 8.38
N LEU A 95 27.30 -23.66 7.48
CA LEU A 95 28.45 -22.76 7.53
C LEU A 95 28.13 -21.35 8.06
N LEU A 96 26.89 -21.08 8.47
CA LEU A 96 26.43 -19.80 9.03
C LEU A 96 26.67 -18.59 8.10
N LEU A 97 26.46 -18.78 6.80
CA LEU A 97 26.69 -17.78 5.74
C LEU A 97 25.49 -16.84 5.58
N LYS A 98 25.40 -15.82 6.43
CA LYS A 98 24.23 -14.91 6.51
C LYS A 98 23.89 -14.20 5.19
N ASP A 99 24.88 -13.70 4.46
CA ASP A 99 24.63 -12.98 3.20
C ASP A 99 24.02 -13.91 2.14
N LEU A 100 24.50 -15.16 2.10
CA LEU A 100 23.95 -16.18 1.21
C LEU A 100 22.53 -16.57 1.62
N GLN A 101 22.23 -16.68 2.92
CA GLN A 101 20.87 -16.93 3.41
C GLN A 101 19.89 -15.82 3.00
N LEU A 102 20.31 -14.55 3.01
CA LEU A 102 19.48 -13.44 2.52
C LEU A 102 19.21 -13.56 1.02
N ASN A 103 20.24 -13.88 0.23
CA ASN A 103 20.11 -14.07 -1.22
C ASN A 103 19.18 -15.26 -1.56
N ILE A 104 19.27 -16.35 -0.81
CA ILE A 104 18.35 -17.51 -0.95
C ILE A 104 16.92 -17.09 -0.65
N GLY A 105 16.70 -16.33 0.44
CA GLY A 105 15.37 -15.83 0.78
C GLY A 105 14.74 -14.99 -0.34
N GLU A 106 15.52 -14.08 -0.95
CA GLU A 106 15.07 -13.31 -2.12
C GLU A 106 14.82 -14.20 -3.35
N PHE A 107 15.70 -15.16 -3.62
CA PHE A 107 15.52 -16.11 -4.73
C PHE A 107 14.25 -16.94 -4.58
N VAL A 108 14.02 -17.53 -3.40
CA VAL A 108 12.83 -18.33 -3.08
C VAL A 108 11.57 -17.48 -3.25
N ARG A 109 11.57 -16.25 -2.74
CA ARG A 109 10.43 -15.34 -2.87
C ARG A 109 10.09 -15.03 -4.33
N GLN A 110 11.10 -14.75 -5.15
CA GLN A 110 10.91 -14.42 -6.57
C GLN A 110 10.49 -15.63 -7.42
N ASN A 111 10.85 -16.84 -6.99
CA ASN A 111 10.64 -18.07 -7.77
C ASN A 111 9.69 -19.07 -7.09
N LEU A 112 8.93 -18.65 -6.07
CA LEU A 112 8.08 -19.55 -5.29
C LEU A 112 7.07 -20.30 -6.17
N SER A 113 6.48 -19.63 -7.16
CA SER A 113 5.55 -20.26 -8.11
C SER A 113 6.20 -21.41 -8.86
N ALA A 114 7.37 -21.19 -9.45
CA ALA A 114 8.10 -22.24 -10.16
C ALA A 114 8.58 -23.37 -9.21
N LEU A 115 8.97 -23.03 -7.97
CA LEU A 115 9.36 -24.00 -6.94
C LEU A 115 8.19 -24.88 -6.49
N VAL A 116 6.97 -24.34 -6.45
CA VAL A 116 5.74 -25.07 -6.14
C VAL A 116 5.38 -26.00 -7.29
N GLU A 117 5.43 -25.52 -8.54
CA GLU A 117 5.13 -26.32 -9.74
C GLU A 117 6.03 -27.55 -9.87
N CYS A 118 7.32 -27.42 -9.57
CA CYS A 118 8.28 -28.53 -9.64
C CYS A 118 8.41 -29.33 -8.33
N GLY A 119 7.69 -28.95 -7.28
CA GLY A 119 7.73 -29.62 -5.96
C GLY A 119 9.02 -29.41 -5.15
N ARG A 120 9.96 -28.58 -5.62
CA ARG A 120 11.24 -28.32 -4.93
C ARG A 120 11.08 -27.53 -3.64
N TYR A 121 9.99 -26.77 -3.49
CA TYR A 121 9.69 -26.04 -2.26
C TYR A 121 9.64 -26.95 -1.02
N LEU A 122 9.29 -28.22 -1.18
CA LEU A 122 9.23 -29.22 -0.09
C LEU A 122 10.58 -29.46 0.60
N GLN A 123 11.68 -29.17 -0.10
CA GLN A 123 13.06 -29.34 0.40
C GLN A 123 13.59 -28.12 1.14
N LEU A 124 12.88 -26.98 1.08
CA LEU A 124 13.29 -25.74 1.75
C LEU A 124 13.21 -25.89 3.28
N SER A 125 14.03 -25.11 3.98
CA SER A 125 13.96 -25.03 5.44
C SER A 125 12.69 -24.29 5.92
N GLU A 126 12.34 -24.49 7.21
CA GLU A 126 11.29 -23.71 7.87
C GLU A 126 11.56 -22.20 7.74
N THR A 127 12.83 -21.79 7.88
CA THR A 127 13.19 -20.36 7.87
C THR A 127 12.95 -19.72 6.50
N SER A 128 13.30 -20.39 5.40
CA SER A 128 13.04 -19.86 4.05
C SER A 128 11.55 -19.85 3.74
N MET A 129 10.82 -20.90 4.10
CA MET A 129 9.36 -20.92 3.93
C MET A 129 8.67 -19.82 4.73
N ALA A 130 9.00 -19.69 6.02
CA ALA A 130 8.44 -18.63 6.87
C ALA A 130 8.78 -17.23 6.34
N ASN A 131 10.03 -17.02 5.90
CA ASN A 131 10.45 -15.75 5.31
C ASN A 131 9.69 -15.43 4.03
N ALA A 132 9.50 -16.39 3.13
CA ALA A 132 8.72 -16.19 1.90
C ALA A 132 7.27 -15.83 2.22
N LEU A 133 6.62 -16.59 3.12
CA LEU A 133 5.24 -16.37 3.56
C LEU A 133 5.05 -15.11 4.38
N ALA A 134 6.10 -14.51 4.97
CA ALA A 134 5.98 -13.30 5.78
C ALA A 134 5.93 -12.00 4.94
N LYS A 135 6.50 -12.01 3.73
CA LYS A 135 6.75 -10.77 2.95
C LYS A 135 5.53 -10.30 2.18
N ASN A 136 5.38 -8.98 2.07
CA ASN A 136 4.38 -8.31 1.23
C ASN A 136 4.69 -8.40 -0.26
N SER A 137 5.98 -8.40 -0.61
CA SER A 137 6.45 -8.49 -1.99
C SER A 137 6.29 -9.86 -2.64
N LEU A 138 5.68 -10.84 -1.96
CA LEU A 138 5.31 -12.11 -2.57
C LEU A 138 4.08 -11.89 -3.46
N GLN A 139 4.22 -12.18 -4.75
CA GLN A 139 3.20 -11.90 -5.77
C GLN A 139 2.60 -13.19 -6.33
N GLY A 140 1.39 -13.10 -6.86
CA GLY A 140 0.77 -14.18 -7.64
C GLY A 140 0.09 -15.30 -6.85
N PHE A 141 -0.19 -15.08 -5.56
CA PHE A 141 -0.88 -16.07 -4.73
C PHE A 141 -1.99 -15.41 -3.91
N SER A 142 -3.14 -16.08 -3.86
CA SER A 142 -4.16 -15.87 -2.83
C SER A 142 -3.68 -16.43 -1.49
N GLU A 143 -4.23 -15.92 -0.39
CA GLU A 143 -3.90 -16.46 0.95
C GLU A 143 -4.33 -17.93 1.10
N LEU A 144 -5.35 -18.38 0.38
CA LEU A 144 -5.78 -19.79 0.38
C LEU A 144 -4.74 -20.68 -0.28
N GLU A 145 -4.18 -20.27 -1.41
CA GLU A 145 -3.08 -20.99 -2.06
C GLU A 145 -1.85 -21.05 -1.16
N LEU A 146 -1.49 -19.94 -0.50
CA LEU A 146 -0.38 -19.91 0.45
C LEU A 146 -0.62 -20.85 1.63
N TYR A 147 -1.86 -20.96 2.13
CA TYR A 147 -2.23 -21.94 3.14
C TYR A 147 -1.99 -23.38 2.64
N HIS A 148 -2.44 -23.72 1.43
CA HIS A 148 -2.23 -25.06 0.87
C HIS A 148 -0.75 -25.37 0.62
N ILE A 149 0.03 -24.38 0.18
CA ILE A 149 1.49 -24.53 0.02
C ILE A 149 2.15 -24.81 1.38
N ALA A 150 1.81 -24.04 2.42
CA ALA A 150 2.33 -24.25 3.77
C ALA A 150 1.92 -25.62 4.34
N LYS A 151 0.64 -26.01 4.16
CA LYS A 151 0.12 -27.32 4.55
C LYS A 151 0.87 -28.46 3.84
N GLY A 152 1.03 -28.39 2.52
CA GLY A 152 1.77 -29.41 1.75
C GLY A 152 3.24 -29.53 2.17
N TRP A 153 3.89 -28.42 2.52
CA TRP A 153 5.24 -28.45 3.09
C TRP A 153 5.26 -29.16 4.45
N LEU A 154 4.31 -28.87 5.34
CA LEU A 154 4.22 -29.52 6.65
C LEU A 154 3.94 -31.03 6.52
N GLU A 155 3.03 -31.43 5.63
CA GLU A 155 2.63 -32.82 5.43
C GLU A 155 3.76 -33.71 4.87
N TYR A 156 4.65 -33.14 4.06
CA TYR A 156 5.77 -33.89 3.45
C TYR A 156 6.72 -34.53 4.47
N ASP A 157 6.96 -33.88 5.61
CA ASP A 157 7.78 -34.41 6.71
C ASP A 157 7.19 -34.02 8.08
N TYR A 158 5.92 -34.36 8.25
CA TYR A 158 5.14 -33.96 9.42
C TYR A 158 5.76 -34.35 10.78
N PRO A 159 6.34 -35.55 10.97
CA PRO A 159 6.93 -35.93 12.26
C PRO A 159 8.04 -34.97 12.72
N ASN A 160 8.86 -34.47 11.79
CA ASN A 160 9.93 -33.51 12.11
C ASN A 160 9.44 -32.05 12.08
N ARG A 161 8.39 -31.74 11.30
CA ARG A 161 7.88 -30.38 11.08
C ARG A 161 6.70 -30.00 11.99
N ARG A 162 6.25 -30.90 12.87
CA ARG A 162 5.12 -30.67 13.78
C ARG A 162 5.28 -29.42 14.65
N SER A 163 6.50 -29.13 15.13
CA SER A 163 6.76 -27.91 15.93
C SER A 163 6.68 -26.62 15.12
N SER A 164 6.79 -26.71 13.79
CA SER A 164 6.82 -25.58 12.86
C SER A 164 5.42 -25.15 12.40
N VAL A 165 4.36 -25.90 12.76
CA VAL A 165 2.97 -25.64 12.31
C VAL A 165 2.56 -24.20 12.61
N TYR A 166 2.62 -23.77 13.88
CA TYR A 166 2.30 -22.40 14.25
C TYR A 166 3.28 -21.39 13.61
N GLY A 167 4.56 -21.75 13.55
CA GLY A 167 5.64 -20.94 12.95
C GLY A 167 5.35 -20.53 11.51
N LEU A 168 4.75 -21.42 10.71
CA LEU A 168 4.33 -21.12 9.34
C LEU A 168 2.93 -20.50 9.28
N MET A 169 1.94 -21.08 9.97
CA MET A 169 0.54 -20.68 9.85
C MET A 169 0.29 -19.24 10.31
N ARG A 170 1.09 -18.72 11.25
CA ARG A 170 1.01 -17.30 11.67
C ARG A 170 1.28 -16.31 10.54
N HIS A 171 1.98 -16.72 9.48
CA HIS A 171 2.31 -15.86 8.33
C HIS A 171 1.23 -15.86 7.25
N ILE A 172 0.26 -16.77 7.33
CA ILE A 172 -0.94 -16.75 6.50
C ILE A 172 -1.93 -15.72 7.05
N ARG A 173 -2.47 -14.89 6.17
CA ARG A 173 -3.41 -13.82 6.49
C ARG A 173 -4.84 -14.30 6.36
N PHE A 174 -5.22 -15.28 7.17
CA PHE A 174 -6.60 -15.82 7.22
C PHE A 174 -7.70 -14.73 7.26
N PRO A 175 -7.53 -13.57 7.95
CA PRO A 175 -8.55 -12.51 7.90
C PRO A 175 -8.85 -11.93 6.51
N LEU A 176 -7.98 -12.14 5.52
CA LEU A 176 -8.19 -11.73 4.12
C LEU A 176 -8.97 -12.75 3.28
N MET A 177 -9.22 -13.94 3.82
CA MET A 177 -10.02 -14.97 3.15
C MET A 177 -11.51 -14.70 3.31
N SER A 178 -12.30 -15.15 2.34
CA SER A 178 -13.75 -15.17 2.41
C SER A 178 -14.26 -16.19 3.43
N PRO A 179 -15.50 -16.01 3.96
CA PRO A 179 -16.09 -16.98 4.88
C PRO A 179 -16.15 -18.41 4.35
N SER A 180 -16.37 -18.59 3.03
CA SER A 180 -16.38 -19.90 2.38
C SER A 180 -15.03 -20.60 2.43
N GLU A 181 -13.94 -19.85 2.20
CA GLU A 181 -12.58 -20.39 2.24
C GLU A 181 -12.18 -20.78 3.68
N LEU A 182 -12.57 -19.99 4.68
CA LEU A 182 -12.34 -20.32 6.09
C LEU A 182 -13.08 -21.60 6.53
N ILE A 183 -14.30 -21.80 6.02
CA ILE A 183 -15.06 -23.03 6.25
C ILE A 183 -14.36 -24.22 5.57
N GLN A 184 -13.92 -24.05 4.33
CA GLN A 184 -13.17 -25.08 3.60
C GLN A 184 -11.91 -25.51 4.38
N ILE A 185 -11.11 -24.57 4.85
CA ILE A 185 -9.93 -24.84 5.68
C ILE A 185 -10.28 -25.67 6.92
N SER A 186 -11.41 -25.35 7.55
CA SER A 186 -11.90 -26.06 8.73
C SER A 186 -12.36 -27.48 8.40
N GLN A 187 -12.90 -27.73 7.21
CA GLN A 187 -13.34 -29.05 6.73
C GLN A 187 -12.15 -29.92 6.29
N ASP A 188 -11.22 -29.36 5.51
CA ASP A 188 -10.01 -30.03 5.03
C ASP A 188 -9.10 -30.51 6.18
N ASP A 189 -9.21 -29.89 7.36
CA ASP A 189 -8.48 -30.25 8.58
C ASP A 189 -9.17 -31.38 9.37
N GLU A 190 -10.48 -31.63 9.16
CA GLU A 190 -11.20 -32.78 9.75
C GLU A 190 -10.94 -34.08 8.99
N GLU A 191 -10.79 -34.00 7.66
CA GLU A 191 -10.57 -35.17 6.81
C GLU A 191 -9.12 -35.69 6.83
N GLY A 192 -8.18 -34.87 7.33
CA GLY A 192 -6.76 -35.22 7.45
C GLY A 192 -6.47 -36.24 8.56
N ALA A 193 -5.38 -37.00 8.41
CA ALA A 193 -4.94 -37.98 9.40
C ALA A 193 -4.62 -37.36 10.78
N GLU A 194 -4.17 -36.09 10.80
CA GLU A 194 -4.01 -35.28 11.99
C GLU A 194 -4.50 -33.84 11.73
N SER A 195 -5.35 -33.32 12.62
CA SER A 195 -5.88 -31.96 12.54
C SER A 195 -4.81 -30.94 12.96
N MET A 196 -4.19 -30.26 12.01
CA MET A 196 -3.12 -29.29 12.25
C MET A 196 -3.66 -28.00 12.84
N MET A 197 -4.77 -27.50 12.29
CA MET A 197 -5.32 -26.21 12.69
C MET A 197 -6.10 -26.27 14.00
N ARG A 198 -6.61 -27.45 14.41
CA ARG A 198 -7.39 -27.60 15.65
C ARG A 198 -6.64 -28.27 16.80
N SER A 199 -5.49 -28.90 16.56
CA SER A 199 -4.71 -29.53 17.63
C SER A 199 -3.97 -28.52 18.52
N ASP A 200 -3.55 -27.39 17.97
CA ASP A 200 -2.88 -26.32 18.70
C ASP A 200 -3.81 -25.12 18.94
N THR A 201 -3.91 -24.71 20.21
CA THR A 201 -4.68 -23.51 20.62
C THR A 201 -4.21 -22.26 19.88
N ALA A 202 -2.91 -22.14 19.60
CA ALA A 202 -2.37 -20.99 18.89
C ALA A 202 -2.89 -20.92 17.45
N CYS A 203 -3.02 -22.06 16.75
CA CYS A 203 -3.56 -22.12 15.39
C CYS A 203 -5.09 -21.91 15.37
N VAL A 204 -5.82 -22.47 16.34
CA VAL A 204 -7.26 -22.21 16.52
C VAL A 204 -7.53 -20.71 16.64
N ASN A 205 -6.71 -20.00 17.42
CA ASN A 205 -6.85 -18.55 17.58
C ASN A 205 -6.68 -17.77 16.27
N LEU A 206 -5.85 -18.25 15.32
CA LEU A 206 -5.69 -17.61 14.01
C LEU A 206 -6.98 -17.66 13.18
N LEU A 207 -7.71 -18.79 13.24
CA LEU A 207 -8.99 -18.96 12.55
C LEU A 207 -10.13 -18.23 13.26
N LEU A 208 -10.11 -18.18 14.60
CA LEU A 208 -11.07 -17.41 15.39
C LEU A 208 -10.93 -15.91 15.13
N GLU A 209 -9.69 -15.38 15.05
CA GLU A 209 -9.44 -14.00 14.63
C GLU A 209 -10.07 -13.71 13.27
N ALA A 210 -9.79 -14.56 12.27
CA ALA A 210 -10.29 -14.39 10.92
C ALA A 210 -11.84 -14.43 10.86
N SER A 211 -12.45 -15.40 11.55
CA SER A 211 -13.91 -15.53 11.62
C SER A 211 -14.55 -14.29 12.27
N ASN A 212 -14.00 -13.83 13.40
CA ASN A 212 -14.48 -12.62 14.08
C ASN A 212 -14.33 -11.37 13.19
N TYR A 213 -13.21 -11.27 12.48
CA TYR A 213 -12.95 -10.16 11.56
C TYR A 213 -13.96 -10.12 10.39
N GLN A 214 -14.29 -11.28 9.83
CA GLN A 214 -15.30 -11.39 8.76
C GLN A 214 -16.73 -11.15 9.26
N MET A 215 -17.03 -11.52 10.51
CA MET A 215 -18.35 -11.32 11.12
C MET A 215 -18.67 -9.85 11.48
N MET A 216 -17.66 -8.97 11.52
CA MET A 216 -17.83 -7.57 11.93
C MET A 216 -17.44 -6.57 10.82
N PRO A 217 -18.12 -6.58 9.66
CA PRO A 217 -17.71 -5.81 8.49
C PRO A 217 -17.50 -4.33 8.79
N PHE A 218 -18.41 -3.67 9.50
CA PHE A 218 -18.30 -2.23 9.82
C PHE A 218 -17.12 -1.89 10.76
N MET A 219 -16.67 -2.84 11.59
CA MET A 219 -15.57 -2.65 12.53
C MET A 219 -14.19 -2.98 11.93
N GLN A 220 -14.14 -3.69 10.81
CA GLN A 220 -12.88 -4.04 10.13
C GLN A 220 -11.88 -2.87 9.98
N PRO A 221 -12.30 -1.62 9.66
CA PRO A 221 -11.37 -0.48 9.58
C PRO A 221 -10.64 -0.18 10.89
N ALA A 222 -11.22 -0.53 12.05
CA ALA A 222 -10.62 -0.33 13.37
C ALA A 222 -9.90 -1.58 13.91
N LEU A 223 -10.00 -2.72 13.22
CA LEU A 223 -9.42 -4.00 13.64
C LEU A 223 -8.18 -4.36 12.81
N GLN A 224 -7.35 -3.36 12.48
CA GLN A 224 -6.20 -3.58 11.62
C GLN A 224 -5.02 -4.19 12.37
N THR A 225 -4.48 -5.27 11.83
CA THR A 225 -3.23 -5.93 12.25
C THR A 225 -2.37 -6.18 11.01
N GLU A 226 -1.12 -6.61 11.19
CA GLU A 226 -0.27 -7.04 10.07
C GLU A 226 -0.93 -8.15 9.22
N ARG A 227 -1.82 -8.96 9.82
CA ARG A 227 -2.52 -10.06 9.15
C ARG A 227 -3.85 -9.65 8.50
N THR A 228 -4.30 -8.41 8.66
CA THR A 228 -5.52 -7.90 8.00
C THR A 228 -5.21 -6.94 6.85
N GLN A 229 -3.92 -6.65 6.62
CA GLN A 229 -3.45 -5.82 5.52
C GLN A 229 -3.20 -6.68 4.28
N ILE A 230 -3.52 -6.13 3.10
CA ILE A 230 -3.23 -6.73 1.80
C ILE A 230 -1.74 -7.07 1.69
N ARG A 231 -1.42 -8.26 1.15
CA ARG A 231 -0.04 -8.69 0.89
C ARG A 231 0.46 -8.08 -0.40
N SER A 232 0.80 -6.79 -0.34
CA SER A 232 1.40 -6.07 -1.46
C SER A 232 2.12 -4.85 -0.94
N ASP A 233 3.27 -4.54 -1.53
CA ASP A 233 3.96 -3.26 -1.36
C ASP A 233 3.53 -2.24 -2.44
N ASP A 234 2.74 -2.67 -3.42
CA ASP A 234 2.31 -1.81 -4.52
C ASP A 234 1.13 -0.94 -4.09
N THR A 235 1.35 0.37 -4.17
CA THR A 235 0.33 1.40 -3.93
C THR A 235 -0.03 2.05 -5.26
N HIS A 236 -1.27 2.47 -5.39
CA HIS A 236 -1.79 3.01 -6.65
C HIS A 236 -2.63 4.26 -6.40
N ILE A 237 -2.71 5.12 -7.42
CA ILE A 237 -3.64 6.25 -7.44
C ILE A 237 -5.00 5.73 -7.90
N LEU A 238 -6.02 5.93 -7.07
CA LEU A 238 -7.40 5.63 -7.40
C LEU A 238 -8.15 6.92 -7.68
N ALA A 239 -9.01 6.89 -8.70
CA ALA A 239 -9.88 7.99 -9.09
C ALA A 239 -11.32 7.49 -9.20
N LEU A 240 -12.26 8.21 -8.59
CA LEU A 240 -13.67 7.79 -8.51
C LEU A 240 -14.64 8.88 -8.90
N GLY A 241 -15.62 8.49 -9.73
CA GLY A 241 -16.79 9.28 -10.06
C GLY A 241 -16.46 10.52 -10.87
N GLY A 242 -17.12 11.63 -10.57
CA GLY A 242 -17.00 12.89 -11.30
C GLY A 242 -18.06 13.04 -12.39
N VAL A 243 -17.99 14.13 -13.15
CA VAL A 243 -18.97 14.49 -14.19
C VAL A 243 -18.30 14.95 -15.47
N MET A 244 -18.77 14.42 -16.60
CA MET A 244 -18.51 14.98 -17.92
C MET A 244 -19.43 16.18 -18.15
N ARG A 245 -19.00 17.40 -17.80
CA ARG A 245 -19.89 18.59 -17.85
C ARG A 245 -20.53 18.85 -19.21
N GLN A 246 -19.87 18.50 -20.31
CA GLN A 246 -20.43 18.70 -21.66
C GLN A 246 -21.64 17.78 -21.93
N GLN A 247 -21.63 16.59 -21.34
CA GLN A 247 -22.69 15.58 -21.49
C GLN A 247 -23.66 15.60 -20.30
N LEU A 248 -23.29 16.28 -19.21
CA LEU A 248 -24.00 16.28 -17.92
C LEU A 248 -24.16 14.88 -17.31
N VAL A 249 -23.27 13.96 -17.69
CA VAL A 249 -23.26 12.56 -17.24
C VAL A 249 -22.32 12.39 -16.07
N VAL A 250 -22.84 11.84 -14.98
CA VAL A 250 -22.08 11.53 -13.76
C VAL A 250 -21.53 10.11 -13.87
N SER A 251 -20.24 9.95 -13.58
CA SER A 251 -19.56 8.65 -13.58
C SER A 251 -19.80 7.88 -12.28
N ARG A 252 -19.84 6.56 -12.41
CA ARG A 252 -19.85 5.59 -11.29
C ARG A 252 -18.54 4.80 -11.20
N GLU A 253 -17.62 5.06 -12.12
CA GLU A 253 -16.42 4.25 -12.31
C GLU A 253 -15.41 4.52 -11.19
N LEU A 254 -14.81 3.44 -10.72
CA LEU A 254 -13.63 3.46 -9.88
C LEU A 254 -12.47 2.97 -10.74
N ARG A 255 -11.44 3.81 -10.91
CA ARG A 255 -10.29 3.52 -11.75
C ARG A 255 -9.01 3.55 -10.92
N LEU A 256 -8.09 2.68 -11.26
CA LEU A 256 -6.76 2.56 -10.67
C LEU A 256 -5.71 2.91 -11.73
N TYR A 257 -4.77 3.77 -11.37
CA TYR A 257 -3.60 4.07 -12.18
C TYR A 257 -2.39 3.31 -11.65
N ASP A 258 -1.85 2.44 -12.50
CA ASP A 258 -0.59 1.75 -12.23
C ASP A 258 0.56 2.56 -12.84
N GLU A 259 1.37 3.18 -11.99
CA GLU A 259 2.50 4.01 -12.44
C GLU A 259 3.55 3.19 -13.20
N LYS A 260 3.78 1.93 -12.81
CA LYS A 260 4.82 1.09 -13.43
C LYS A 260 4.50 0.80 -14.89
N SER A 261 3.22 0.55 -15.20
CA SER A 261 2.77 0.33 -16.59
C SER A 261 2.30 1.60 -17.28
N GLY A 262 1.97 2.66 -16.53
CA GLY A 262 1.40 3.89 -17.04
C GLY A 262 -0.06 3.76 -17.51
N ILE A 263 -0.78 2.73 -17.05
CA ILE A 263 -2.11 2.35 -17.56
C ILE A 263 -3.18 2.53 -16.48
N TRP A 264 -4.36 2.98 -16.92
CA TRP A 264 -5.57 2.99 -16.11
C TRP A 264 -6.35 1.68 -16.26
N ARG A 265 -6.82 1.15 -15.14
CA ARG A 265 -7.60 -0.09 -15.06
C ARG A 265 -8.90 0.16 -14.32
N ALA A 266 -9.96 -0.50 -14.76
CA ALA A 266 -11.26 -0.46 -14.08
C ALA A 266 -11.27 -1.42 -12.88
N LEU A 267 -11.77 -0.93 -11.74
CA LEU A 267 -12.16 -1.72 -10.57
C LEU A 267 -13.69 -1.85 -10.54
N LYS A 268 -14.27 -2.52 -9.53
CA LYS A 268 -15.72 -2.63 -9.40
C LYS A 268 -16.39 -1.25 -9.38
N PRO A 269 -17.26 -0.92 -10.35
CA PRO A 269 -17.95 0.36 -10.34
C PRO A 269 -18.97 0.42 -9.20
N MET A 270 -19.28 1.64 -8.76
CA MET A 270 -20.40 1.86 -7.86
C MET A 270 -21.72 1.52 -8.55
N GLU A 271 -22.73 1.10 -7.79
CA GLU A 271 -24.08 0.89 -8.36
C GLU A 271 -24.71 2.21 -8.84
N VAL A 272 -24.48 3.29 -8.08
CA VAL A 272 -25.03 4.62 -8.34
C VAL A 272 -23.90 5.61 -8.57
N PRO A 273 -23.94 6.44 -9.64
CA PRO A 273 -22.91 7.42 -9.93
C PRO A 273 -22.79 8.51 -8.86
N ARG A 274 -21.60 9.11 -8.76
CA ARG A 274 -21.25 10.10 -7.73
C ARG A 274 -20.35 11.20 -8.29
N TYR A 275 -20.67 12.46 -8.02
CA TYR A 275 -19.71 13.58 -8.13
C TYR A 275 -19.89 14.53 -6.95
N GLN A 276 -18.85 15.30 -6.63
CA GLN A 276 -18.82 16.21 -5.47
C GLN A 276 -19.15 15.52 -4.13
N HIS A 277 -18.78 14.24 -4.04
CA HIS A 277 -18.90 13.41 -2.86
C HIS A 277 -17.66 13.59 -1.96
N GLY A 278 -17.76 13.13 -0.71
CA GLY A 278 -16.63 13.01 0.19
C GLY A 278 -15.87 11.71 -0.05
N VAL A 279 -14.54 11.75 0.01
CA VAL A 279 -13.65 10.59 -0.06
C VAL A 279 -12.78 10.53 1.19
N ALA A 280 -12.60 9.35 1.77
CA ALA A 280 -11.66 9.15 2.87
C ALA A 280 -11.15 7.70 2.91
N LEU A 281 -9.92 7.54 3.38
CA LEU A 281 -9.33 6.23 3.65
C LEU A 281 -9.30 5.98 5.15
N LEU A 282 -9.80 4.83 5.59
CA LEU A 282 -9.75 4.42 6.99
C LEU A 282 -9.53 2.92 7.06
N GLY A 283 -8.43 2.52 7.71
CA GLY A 283 -8.10 1.11 7.95
C GLY A 283 -7.94 0.27 6.69
N GLY A 284 -7.40 0.84 5.61
CA GLY A 284 -7.25 0.14 4.32
C GLY A 284 -8.53 0.03 3.49
N PHE A 285 -9.59 0.76 3.86
CA PHE A 285 -10.84 0.84 3.11
C PHE A 285 -11.08 2.24 2.57
N LEU A 286 -11.71 2.31 1.40
CA LEU A 286 -12.15 3.54 0.77
C LEU A 286 -13.61 3.84 1.11
N PHE A 287 -13.89 5.05 1.59
CA PHE A 287 -15.23 5.51 1.92
C PHE A 287 -15.67 6.62 0.97
N ILE A 288 -16.87 6.45 0.41
CA ILE A 288 -17.55 7.41 -0.47
C ILE A 288 -18.85 7.83 0.19
N VAL A 289 -19.00 9.12 0.50
CA VAL A 289 -20.11 9.64 1.30
C VAL A 289 -20.78 10.80 0.58
N GLY A 290 -22.12 10.82 0.58
CA GLY A 290 -22.91 11.94 0.05
C GLY A 290 -22.62 12.28 -1.41
N GLY A 291 -22.60 13.58 -1.73
CA GLY A 291 -22.42 14.09 -3.08
C GLY A 291 -23.74 14.18 -3.83
N GLN A 292 -23.70 13.90 -5.13
CA GLN A 292 -24.86 13.99 -6.02
C GLN A 292 -24.76 12.89 -7.10
N SER A 293 -25.90 12.34 -7.54
CA SER A 293 -25.97 11.37 -8.64
C SER A 293 -26.30 11.99 -10.00
N THR A 294 -26.78 13.24 -10.00
CA THR A 294 -27.15 14.01 -11.19
C THR A 294 -26.50 15.38 -11.17
N TYR A 295 -26.10 15.89 -12.32
CA TYR A 295 -25.44 17.19 -12.39
C TYR A 295 -26.36 18.35 -11.96
N ASP A 296 -25.92 19.10 -10.95
CA ASP A 296 -26.55 20.26 -10.34
C ASP A 296 -25.51 21.04 -9.51
N THR A 297 -25.31 22.30 -9.86
CA THR A 297 -24.34 23.17 -9.20
C THR A 297 -24.88 23.82 -7.93
N LYS A 298 -26.20 23.72 -7.67
CA LYS A 298 -26.86 24.35 -6.52
C LYS A 298 -27.04 23.43 -5.32
N GLY A 299 -26.72 22.14 -5.44
CA GLY A 299 -26.81 21.16 -4.35
C GLY A 299 -28.24 20.68 -4.06
N LYS A 300 -29.21 20.97 -4.92
CA LYS A 300 -30.60 20.49 -4.82
C LYS A 300 -30.71 18.98 -4.94
N THR A 301 -29.74 18.33 -5.59
CA THR A 301 -29.72 16.87 -5.77
C THR A 301 -28.75 16.18 -4.80
N ALA A 302 -28.40 16.86 -3.69
CA ALA A 302 -27.61 16.29 -2.62
C ALA A 302 -28.23 14.98 -2.10
N ILE A 303 -27.36 14.03 -1.76
CA ILE A 303 -27.73 12.73 -1.19
C ILE A 303 -26.97 12.48 0.11
N ASP A 304 -27.43 11.49 0.86
CA ASP A 304 -26.96 11.12 2.20
C ASP A 304 -26.30 9.74 2.24
N THR A 305 -26.52 8.91 1.22
CA THR A 305 -25.99 7.54 1.16
C THR A 305 -24.47 7.51 1.25
N ALA A 306 -23.96 6.47 1.91
CA ALA A 306 -22.54 6.25 2.08
C ALA A 306 -22.18 4.79 1.79
N TYR A 307 -21.01 4.60 1.20
CA TYR A 307 -20.49 3.31 0.77
C TYR A 307 -19.04 3.15 1.20
N ARG A 308 -18.67 1.91 1.48
CA ARG A 308 -17.30 1.48 1.73
C ARG A 308 -16.89 0.50 0.65
N TYR A 309 -15.77 0.75 0.01
CA TYR A 309 -15.12 -0.19 -0.89
C TYR A 309 -14.05 -0.99 -0.15
N ASP A 310 -14.09 -2.29 -0.39
CA ASP A 310 -13.14 -3.27 0.12
C ASP A 310 -12.20 -3.71 -1.01
N PRO A 311 -10.93 -3.25 -1.01
CA PRO A 311 -9.98 -3.57 -2.07
C PRO A 311 -9.53 -5.04 -2.09
N ARG A 312 -9.88 -5.83 -1.08
CA ARG A 312 -9.47 -7.24 -0.99
C ARG A 312 -10.37 -8.14 -1.83
N PHE A 313 -11.64 -7.77 -1.94
CA PHE A 313 -12.66 -8.54 -2.64
C PHE A 313 -13.29 -7.79 -3.82
N ASP A 314 -12.77 -6.60 -4.13
CA ASP A 314 -13.32 -5.69 -5.15
C ASP A 314 -14.84 -5.48 -4.98
N LYS A 315 -15.27 -5.16 -3.76
CA LYS A 315 -16.69 -5.11 -3.37
C LYS A 315 -17.05 -3.83 -2.64
N TRP A 316 -18.26 -3.35 -2.95
CA TRP A 316 -18.89 -2.24 -2.25
C TRP A 316 -19.83 -2.76 -1.15
N LEU A 317 -19.80 -2.10 0.00
CA LEU A 317 -20.72 -2.30 1.12
C LEU A 317 -21.40 -0.97 1.42
N GLN A 318 -22.73 -0.93 1.39
CA GLN A 318 -23.47 0.24 1.87
C GLN A 318 -23.38 0.32 3.40
N ILE A 319 -23.02 1.49 3.91
CA ILE A 319 -23.03 1.81 5.34
C ILE A 319 -24.21 2.76 5.64
N ALA A 320 -24.39 3.12 6.90
CA ALA A 320 -25.45 4.06 7.26
C ALA A 320 -25.31 5.39 6.54
N SER A 321 -26.45 5.89 6.06
CA SER A 321 -26.57 7.22 5.46
C SER A 321 -26.34 8.31 6.51
N LEU A 322 -25.86 9.45 6.04
CA LEU A 322 -25.79 10.69 6.82
C LEU A 322 -27.17 11.10 7.34
N ASN A 323 -27.20 11.83 8.45
CA ASN A 323 -28.43 12.43 8.97
C ASN A 323 -28.88 13.63 8.10
N GLU A 324 -27.92 14.33 7.50
CA GLU A 324 -28.19 15.45 6.58
C GLU A 324 -27.49 15.24 5.23
N LYS A 325 -28.28 15.34 4.15
CA LYS A 325 -27.80 15.28 2.76
C LYS A 325 -26.80 16.41 2.52
N ARG A 326 -25.70 16.12 1.83
CA ARG A 326 -24.64 17.10 1.58
C ARG A 326 -23.86 16.82 0.30
N THR A 327 -23.46 17.89 -0.37
CA THR A 327 -22.50 17.92 -1.48
C THR A 327 -21.53 19.08 -1.31
N PHE A 328 -20.42 19.12 -2.05
CA PHE A 328 -19.38 20.16 -1.93
C PHE A 328 -18.87 20.31 -0.48
N PHE A 329 -18.73 19.19 0.21
CA PHE A 329 -18.33 19.12 1.62
C PHE A 329 -16.98 18.41 1.74
N HIS A 330 -16.35 18.53 2.91
CA HIS A 330 -15.12 17.81 3.20
C HIS A 330 -15.39 16.51 3.98
N LEU A 331 -14.70 15.43 3.61
CA LEU A 331 -14.66 14.17 4.35
C LEU A 331 -13.22 13.84 4.69
N SER A 332 -12.95 13.47 5.95
CA SER A 332 -11.64 12.99 6.38
C SER A 332 -11.75 11.88 7.42
N ALA A 333 -10.73 11.01 7.44
CA ALA A 333 -10.50 10.08 8.53
C ALA A 333 -9.60 10.73 9.58
N LEU A 334 -10.06 10.79 10.83
CA LEU A 334 -9.33 11.37 11.95
C LEU A 334 -9.55 10.53 13.21
N LYS A 335 -8.45 10.16 13.89
CA LYS A 335 -8.47 9.33 15.12
C LYS A 335 -9.39 8.10 15.02
N GLY A 336 -9.32 7.39 13.88
CA GLY A 336 -10.08 6.16 13.66
C GLY A 336 -11.57 6.35 13.34
N LYS A 337 -12.02 7.58 13.08
CA LYS A 337 -13.41 7.91 12.72
C LYS A 337 -13.46 8.73 11.43
N LEU A 338 -14.63 8.80 10.80
CA LEU A 338 -14.86 9.67 9.64
C LEU A 338 -15.63 10.92 10.08
N PHE A 339 -15.26 12.07 9.52
CA PHE A 339 -15.92 13.36 9.77
C PHE A 339 -16.36 13.96 8.44
N ALA A 340 -17.67 14.21 8.32
CA ALA A 340 -18.28 14.92 7.19
C ALA A 340 -18.60 16.35 7.62
N VAL A 341 -18.00 17.34 6.94
CA VAL A 341 -17.95 18.73 7.39
C VAL A 341 -18.64 19.66 6.39
N GLY A 342 -19.70 20.34 6.83
CA GLY A 342 -20.39 21.38 6.06
C GLY A 342 -20.92 20.91 4.71
N GLY A 343 -20.83 21.79 3.71
CA GLY A 343 -21.31 21.58 2.36
C GLY A 343 -22.58 22.37 2.06
N ARG A 344 -23.36 21.87 1.10
CA ARG A 344 -24.67 22.43 0.76
C ARG A 344 -25.68 21.35 0.38
N ASN A 345 -26.96 21.69 0.50
CA ASN A 345 -28.08 20.85 0.09
C ASN A 345 -29.24 21.70 -0.46
N THR A 346 -30.44 21.13 -0.55
CA THR A 346 -31.66 21.83 -1.03
C THR A 346 -32.00 23.09 -0.25
N SER A 347 -31.58 23.17 1.02
CA SER A 347 -31.87 24.28 1.93
C SER A 347 -30.84 25.41 1.84
N GLY A 348 -29.69 25.19 1.19
CA GLY A 348 -28.59 26.15 1.11
C GLY A 348 -27.28 25.59 1.66
N GLU A 349 -26.37 26.48 2.07
CA GLU A 349 -25.14 26.12 2.76
C GLU A 349 -25.42 25.58 4.18
N ILE A 350 -24.62 24.62 4.63
CA ILE A 350 -24.74 24.01 5.96
C ILE A 350 -23.41 24.08 6.72
N ASP A 351 -23.50 24.16 8.05
CA ASP A 351 -22.39 24.20 9.01
C ASP A 351 -22.28 22.90 9.83
N THR A 352 -23.21 21.96 9.64
CA THR A 352 -23.28 20.74 10.43
C THR A 352 -22.07 19.84 10.18
N VAL A 353 -21.59 19.22 11.25
CA VAL A 353 -20.51 18.24 11.22
C VAL A 353 -21.03 16.92 11.75
N GLU A 354 -20.84 15.86 10.98
CA GLU A 354 -21.22 14.50 11.36
C GLU A 354 -20.00 13.62 11.54
N CYS A 355 -20.00 12.81 12.61
CA CYS A 355 -18.98 11.82 12.91
C CYS A 355 -19.56 10.41 12.76
N TYR A 356 -18.89 9.54 12.01
CA TYR A 356 -19.31 8.15 11.82
C TYR A 356 -18.82 7.25 12.96
N ASN A 357 -19.73 6.44 13.52
CA ASN A 357 -19.45 5.43 14.52
C ASN A 357 -19.43 4.04 13.87
N LEU A 358 -18.22 3.47 13.71
CA LEU A 358 -18.00 2.15 13.13
C LEU A 358 -18.75 1.02 13.85
N ARG A 359 -18.86 1.10 15.19
CA ARG A 359 -19.47 0.03 16.01
C ARG A 359 -20.98 -0.02 15.86
N LYS A 360 -21.60 1.16 15.79
CA LYS A 360 -23.06 1.27 15.65
C LYS A 360 -23.50 1.31 14.19
N ASN A 361 -22.59 1.56 13.25
CA ASN A 361 -22.92 1.89 11.87
C ASN A 361 -23.94 3.05 11.85
N GLU A 362 -23.57 4.17 12.46
CA GLU A 362 -24.45 5.34 12.61
C GLU A 362 -23.61 6.63 12.52
N TRP A 363 -24.20 7.68 11.96
CA TRP A 363 -23.63 9.03 12.01
C TRP A 363 -24.25 9.81 13.17
N THR A 364 -23.44 10.63 13.84
CA THR A 364 -23.88 11.51 14.93
C THR A 364 -23.34 12.91 14.72
N PHE A 365 -24.15 13.93 14.99
CA PHE A 365 -23.70 15.30 14.98
C PHE A 365 -22.67 15.57 16.08
N VAL A 366 -21.66 16.37 15.74
CA VAL A 366 -20.65 16.93 16.66
C VAL A 366 -20.69 18.46 16.54
N THR A 367 -19.73 19.17 17.13
CA THR A 367 -19.73 20.64 17.09
C THR A 367 -19.69 21.18 15.66
N ASN A 368 -20.70 21.98 15.32
CA ASN A 368 -20.84 22.65 14.03
C ASN A 368 -19.64 23.56 13.71
N MET A 369 -19.45 23.83 12.43
CA MET A 369 -18.59 24.92 11.97
C MET A 369 -19.08 26.27 12.51
N VAL A 370 -18.20 27.27 12.49
CA VAL A 370 -18.54 28.63 12.94
C VAL A 370 -19.55 29.30 11.99
N GLU A 371 -19.43 29.05 10.69
CA GLU A 371 -20.37 29.53 9.67
C GLU A 371 -20.63 28.45 8.60
N PRO A 372 -21.80 28.47 7.93
CA PRO A 372 -22.13 27.52 6.85
C PRO A 372 -21.33 27.77 5.58
N HIS A 373 -20.53 26.80 5.15
CA HIS A 373 -19.64 26.91 3.98
C HIS A 373 -19.75 25.67 3.09
N TYR A 374 -19.63 25.86 1.78
CA TYR A 374 -19.46 24.79 0.80
C TYR A 374 -18.26 25.04 -0.10
N GLY A 375 -17.79 24.00 -0.79
CA GLY A 375 -16.67 24.10 -1.71
C GLY A 375 -15.35 24.44 -1.02
N HIS A 376 -15.28 24.29 0.30
CA HIS A 376 -14.03 24.36 1.06
C HIS A 376 -13.23 23.08 0.86
N ALA A 377 -11.92 23.16 1.12
CA ALA A 377 -11.06 22.00 1.12
C ALA A 377 -10.57 21.72 2.54
N GLY A 378 -10.18 20.48 2.81
CA GLY A 378 -9.67 20.11 4.11
C GLY A 378 -8.67 18.99 4.05
N THR A 379 -7.93 18.83 5.14
CA THR A 379 -7.00 17.72 5.32
C THR A 379 -6.74 17.47 6.81
N VAL A 380 -6.08 16.36 7.13
CA VAL A 380 -5.71 15.99 8.49
C VAL A 380 -4.20 16.09 8.63
N HIS A 381 -3.76 16.71 9.73
CA HIS A 381 -2.35 16.75 10.11
C HIS A 381 -2.23 16.52 11.62
N GLY A 382 -1.38 15.56 12.01
CA GLY A 382 -1.29 15.07 13.37
C GLY A 382 -2.64 14.58 13.90
N ASN A 383 -3.14 15.26 14.94
CA ASN A 383 -4.37 14.90 15.64
C ASN A 383 -5.55 15.82 15.34
N LEU A 384 -5.41 16.70 14.34
CA LEU A 384 -6.34 17.78 14.04
C LEU A 384 -6.78 17.73 12.58
N MET A 385 -7.99 18.22 12.31
CA MET A 385 -8.51 18.42 10.96
C MET A 385 -8.52 19.91 10.64
N TYR A 386 -8.10 20.26 9.44
CA TYR A 386 -8.02 21.63 8.96
C TYR A 386 -8.95 21.81 7.77
N ILE A 387 -9.68 22.92 7.75
CA ILE A 387 -10.59 23.33 6.67
C ILE A 387 -10.20 24.73 6.21
N SER A 388 -10.00 24.91 4.91
CA SER A 388 -9.60 26.18 4.31
C SER A 388 -10.61 26.67 3.28
N GLY A 389 -10.82 27.99 3.27
CA GLY A 389 -11.56 28.72 2.23
C GLY A 389 -13.00 28.24 2.03
N GLY A 390 -13.41 28.16 0.76
CA GLY A 390 -14.76 27.83 0.36
C GLY A 390 -15.62 29.07 0.11
N ILE A 391 -16.93 28.87 0.09
CA ILE A 391 -17.92 29.88 -0.27
C ILE A 391 -18.99 29.93 0.82
N THR A 392 -19.28 31.15 1.30
CA THR A 392 -20.43 31.44 2.17
C THR A 392 -21.13 32.71 1.70
N ARG A 393 -22.46 32.69 1.64
CA ARG A 393 -23.29 33.82 1.19
C ARG A 393 -22.79 34.47 -0.11
N ASP A 394 -22.47 33.62 -1.10
CA ASP A 394 -21.91 34.00 -2.41
C ASP A 394 -20.55 34.74 -2.37
N THR A 395 -19.82 34.64 -1.25
CA THR A 395 -18.48 35.23 -1.08
C THR A 395 -17.43 34.16 -0.82
N PHE A 396 -16.31 34.27 -1.51
CA PHE A 396 -15.15 33.40 -1.35
C PHE A 396 -14.37 33.73 -0.09
N GLN A 397 -13.93 32.68 0.60
CA GLN A 397 -13.28 32.74 1.89
C GLN A 397 -11.79 32.43 1.78
N LYS A 398 -11.02 32.88 2.77
CA LYS A 398 -9.57 32.58 2.91
C LYS A 398 -9.20 31.99 4.28
N GLU A 399 -10.18 31.91 5.17
CA GLU A 399 -10.03 31.49 6.55
C GLU A 399 -9.54 30.04 6.63
N LEU A 400 -8.66 29.79 7.60
CA LEU A 400 -8.25 28.45 8.00
C LEU A 400 -8.80 28.14 9.38
N TRP A 401 -9.61 27.08 9.47
CA TRP A 401 -10.18 26.58 10.70
C TRP A 401 -9.62 25.20 11.03
N CYS A 402 -9.35 24.98 12.31
CA CYS A 402 -8.78 23.75 12.84
C CYS A 402 -9.73 23.15 13.88
N TYR A 403 -10.13 21.90 13.69
CA TYR A 403 -11.00 21.13 14.57
C TYR A 403 -10.21 20.12 15.40
N ASP A 404 -10.39 20.18 16.72
CA ASP A 404 -9.90 19.14 17.64
C ASP A 404 -11.04 18.19 18.02
N PRO A 405 -11.00 16.92 17.59
CA PRO A 405 -12.03 15.94 17.92
C PRO A 405 -12.01 15.49 19.39
N ALA A 406 -10.94 15.73 20.14
CA ALA A 406 -10.88 15.40 21.57
C ALA A 406 -11.59 16.47 22.42
N ALA A 407 -11.41 17.74 22.07
CA ALA A 407 -12.10 18.86 22.70
C ALA A 407 -13.48 19.15 22.09
N ASP A 408 -13.79 18.56 20.93
CA ASP A 408 -14.97 18.86 20.11
C ASP A 408 -15.10 20.36 19.87
N LYS A 409 -14.02 20.98 19.35
CA LYS A 409 -13.93 22.44 19.24
C LYS A 409 -13.16 22.91 18.01
N TRP A 410 -13.66 23.97 17.40
CA TRP A 410 -13.00 24.71 16.33
C TRP A 410 -12.12 25.85 16.87
N SER A 411 -11.01 26.08 16.20
CA SER A 411 -10.05 27.15 16.46
C SER A 411 -9.59 27.80 15.15
N ARG A 412 -9.49 29.12 15.13
CA ARG A 412 -9.00 29.86 13.95
C ARG A 412 -7.47 29.80 13.89
N ARG A 413 -6.94 29.70 12.68
CA ARG A 413 -5.52 29.81 12.33
C ARG A 413 -5.29 30.99 11.41
N SER A 414 -4.03 31.26 11.08
CA SER A 414 -3.68 32.25 10.07
C SER A 414 -4.42 31.98 8.76
N ASP A 415 -5.06 33.01 8.23
CA ASP A 415 -5.79 32.94 6.96
C ASP A 415 -4.82 32.76 5.79
N MET A 416 -5.29 32.11 4.72
CA MET A 416 -4.58 32.00 3.44
C MET A 416 -4.29 33.38 2.84
N MET A 417 -3.31 33.44 1.93
CA MET A 417 -2.97 34.66 1.22
C MET A 417 -4.01 35.01 0.14
N GLU A 418 -4.53 34.01 -0.57
CA GLU A 418 -5.52 34.18 -1.63
C GLU A 418 -6.83 33.46 -1.27
N LEU A 419 -7.95 34.18 -1.40
CA LEU A 419 -9.29 33.60 -1.24
C LEU A 419 -9.59 32.64 -2.39
N ARG A 420 -10.24 31.53 -2.07
CA ARG A 420 -10.51 30.47 -3.06
C ARG A 420 -11.64 29.56 -2.62
N GLY A 421 -12.35 29.02 -3.61
CA GLY A 421 -13.33 27.96 -3.43
C GLY A 421 -13.18 26.90 -4.52
N LEU A 422 -13.72 25.70 -4.26
CA LEU A 422 -13.56 24.52 -5.11
C LEU A 422 -12.09 24.13 -5.36
N HIS A 423 -11.20 24.55 -4.46
CA HIS A 423 -9.79 24.18 -4.45
C HIS A 423 -9.56 22.82 -3.81
N CYS A 424 -8.31 22.38 -3.77
CA CYS A 424 -7.91 21.19 -3.03
C CYS A 424 -6.90 21.52 -1.94
N MET A 425 -6.85 20.63 -0.95
CA MET A 425 -5.95 20.71 0.18
C MET A 425 -5.48 19.30 0.54
N CYS A 426 -4.19 19.13 0.82
CA CYS A 426 -3.63 17.86 1.25
C CYS A 426 -2.41 18.06 2.15
N THR A 427 -2.21 17.14 3.09
CA THR A 427 -1.00 17.06 3.90
C THR A 427 0.08 16.28 3.16
N ALA A 428 1.26 16.87 2.98
CA ALA A 428 2.45 16.18 2.49
C ALA A 428 3.64 16.51 3.42
N GLY A 429 4.22 15.47 4.03
CA GLY A 429 5.13 15.64 5.16
C GLY A 429 4.46 16.41 6.30
N GLU A 430 5.15 17.42 6.84
CA GLU A 430 4.68 18.23 7.97
C GLU A 430 3.90 19.49 7.55
N ARG A 431 3.51 19.60 6.27
CA ARG A 431 2.91 20.82 5.69
C ARG A 431 1.58 20.52 5.03
N LEU A 432 0.70 21.52 5.04
CA LEU A 432 -0.63 21.42 4.44
C LEU A 432 -0.63 22.29 3.19
N TYR A 433 -0.70 21.68 2.01
CA TYR A 433 -0.67 22.39 0.75
C TYR A 433 -2.08 22.72 0.29
N VAL A 434 -2.24 23.91 -0.28
CA VAL A 434 -3.47 24.39 -0.89
C VAL A 434 -3.20 24.80 -2.33
N MET A 435 -4.02 24.27 -3.24
CA MET A 435 -3.79 24.41 -4.68
C MET A 435 -5.11 24.56 -5.43
N GLY A 436 -5.08 25.34 -6.52
CA GLY A 436 -6.19 25.47 -7.45
C GLY A 436 -7.40 26.17 -6.84
N GLY A 437 -8.56 25.84 -7.40
CA GLY A 437 -9.84 26.50 -7.13
C GLY A 437 -10.07 27.71 -8.02
N ASN A 438 -11.08 28.48 -7.66
CA ASN A 438 -11.49 29.70 -8.36
C ASN A 438 -11.90 30.79 -7.38
N HIS A 439 -11.97 32.01 -7.90
CA HIS A 439 -12.66 33.14 -7.29
C HIS A 439 -13.11 34.16 -8.34
N PHE A 440 -13.66 35.31 -7.92
CA PHE A 440 -13.94 36.44 -8.81
C PHE A 440 -12.80 37.47 -8.78
N ARG A 441 -12.28 37.95 -9.92
CA ARG A 441 -11.45 39.18 -9.97
C ARG A 441 -12.22 40.35 -10.58
N GLY A 442 -12.99 41.07 -9.75
CA GLY A 442 -13.60 42.36 -10.11
C GLY A 442 -14.70 42.33 -11.20
N SER A 443 -14.76 41.27 -12.01
CA SER A 443 -15.86 40.95 -12.94
C SER A 443 -16.74 39.83 -12.35
N SER A 444 -17.92 39.61 -12.92
CA SER A 444 -18.84 38.53 -12.54
C SER A 444 -18.38 37.13 -13.01
N ASP A 445 -17.27 37.04 -13.74
CA ASP A 445 -16.76 35.77 -14.27
C ASP A 445 -15.78 35.14 -13.27
N TYR A 446 -15.81 33.81 -13.18
CA TYR A 446 -14.89 33.02 -12.36
C TYR A 446 -13.50 32.97 -13.02
N ASP A 447 -12.47 33.19 -12.22
CA ASP A 447 -11.06 33.06 -12.61
C ASP A 447 -10.40 31.90 -11.86
N ASP A 448 -9.53 31.18 -12.55
CA ASP A 448 -8.72 30.13 -11.93
C ASP A 448 -7.68 30.72 -10.96
N VAL A 449 -7.50 30.07 -9.80
CA VAL A 449 -6.43 30.40 -8.85
C VAL A 449 -5.20 29.56 -9.16
N LEU A 450 -4.16 30.21 -9.70
CA LEU A 450 -2.88 29.54 -10.00
C LEU A 450 -1.92 29.56 -8.81
N GLY A 451 -2.05 30.54 -7.90
CA GLY A 451 -1.22 30.65 -6.71
C GLY A 451 -1.37 29.42 -5.81
N CYS A 452 -0.24 28.83 -5.46
CA CYS A 452 -0.17 27.72 -4.51
C CYS A 452 0.55 28.17 -3.25
N GLU A 453 0.13 27.63 -2.12
CA GLU A 453 0.67 27.98 -0.82
C GLU A 453 0.65 26.75 0.10
N PHE A 454 1.58 26.68 1.05
CA PHE A 454 1.50 25.72 2.14
C PHE A 454 1.44 26.41 3.49
N TYR A 455 0.74 25.76 4.42
CA TYR A 455 0.64 26.14 5.81
C TYR A 455 1.56 25.26 6.66
N SER A 456 2.29 25.90 7.57
CA SER A 456 3.10 25.23 8.59
C SER A 456 2.39 25.28 9.95
N PRO A 457 1.87 24.15 10.47
CA PRO A 457 1.17 24.10 11.75
C PRO A 457 1.99 24.61 12.94
N ASP A 458 3.29 24.35 12.95
CA ASP A 458 4.19 24.71 14.05
C ASP A 458 4.38 26.22 14.19
N THR A 459 4.37 26.95 13.08
CA THR A 459 4.62 28.40 13.05
C THR A 459 3.36 29.23 12.81
N ASP A 460 2.23 28.58 12.51
CA ASP A 460 0.96 29.24 12.13
C ASP A 460 1.15 30.24 10.97
N GLN A 461 1.89 29.85 9.94
CA GLN A 461 2.25 30.70 8.81
C GLN A 461 2.06 30.02 7.45
N TRP A 462 1.69 30.83 6.46
CA TRP A 462 1.61 30.46 5.06
C TRP A 462 2.87 30.86 4.30
N SER A 463 3.27 30.04 3.33
CA SER A 463 4.37 30.31 2.40
C SER A 463 3.93 30.02 0.97
N VAL A 464 4.29 30.90 0.05
CA VAL A 464 4.01 30.74 -1.38
C VAL A 464 4.96 29.70 -1.98
N VAL A 465 4.44 28.89 -2.89
CA VAL A 465 5.20 27.92 -3.70
C VAL A 465 4.91 28.12 -5.18
N ALA A 466 5.59 27.38 -6.04
CA ALA A 466 5.42 27.44 -7.48
C ALA A 466 3.94 27.35 -7.88
N PRO A 467 3.45 28.27 -8.74
CA PRO A 467 2.05 28.30 -9.14
C PRO A 467 1.72 27.14 -10.08
N MET A 468 0.45 26.73 -10.10
CA MET A 468 -0.04 25.71 -11.04
C MET A 468 0.17 26.17 -12.49
N PRO A 469 0.76 25.33 -13.36
CA PRO A 469 0.88 25.63 -14.79
C PRO A 469 -0.48 25.82 -15.49
N ARG A 470 -1.50 25.07 -15.04
CA ARG A 470 -2.87 25.18 -15.53
C ARG A 470 -3.84 25.21 -14.36
N GLY A 471 -4.80 26.13 -14.41
CA GLY A 471 -5.86 26.27 -13.41
C GLY A 471 -6.76 25.03 -13.35
N GLN A 472 -7.04 24.55 -12.15
CA GLN A 472 -7.94 23.43 -11.92
C GLN A 472 -8.81 23.67 -10.68
N SER A 473 -10.12 23.61 -10.86
CA SER A 473 -11.12 23.53 -9.79
C SER A 473 -11.80 22.16 -9.82
N ASP A 474 -12.47 21.78 -8.73
CA ASP A 474 -13.23 20.53 -8.62
C ASP A 474 -12.36 19.27 -8.91
N VAL A 475 -11.15 19.25 -8.34
CA VAL A 475 -10.14 18.23 -8.61
C VAL A 475 -10.18 17.06 -7.64
N GLY A 476 -9.62 15.92 -8.08
CA GLY A 476 -9.08 14.91 -7.18
C GLY A 476 -7.66 15.30 -6.77
N VAL A 477 -7.32 15.19 -5.49
CA VAL A 477 -5.95 15.39 -5.00
C VAL A 477 -5.49 14.16 -4.22
N THR A 478 -4.25 13.73 -4.42
CA THR A 478 -3.65 12.71 -3.58
C THR A 478 -2.15 12.88 -3.46
N VAL A 479 -1.56 12.27 -2.43
CA VAL A 479 -0.13 12.21 -2.24
C VAL A 479 0.32 10.80 -2.57
N PHE A 480 1.29 10.68 -3.46
CA PHE A 480 1.82 9.42 -3.94
C PHE A 480 3.35 9.55 -4.02
N GLU A 481 4.07 8.65 -3.35
CA GLU A 481 5.54 8.67 -3.24
C GLU A 481 6.13 10.05 -2.84
N GLY A 482 5.44 10.77 -1.94
CA GLY A 482 5.86 12.09 -1.46
C GLY A 482 5.55 13.25 -2.41
N GLN A 483 4.98 12.98 -3.58
CA GLN A 483 4.59 13.96 -4.57
C GLN A 483 3.08 14.19 -4.56
N ILE A 484 2.64 15.41 -4.88
CA ILE A 484 1.23 15.78 -4.87
C ILE A 484 0.69 15.70 -6.30
N TYR A 485 -0.33 14.85 -6.50
CA TYR A 485 -1.00 14.68 -7.79
C TYR A 485 -2.35 15.39 -7.78
N VAL A 486 -2.55 16.28 -8.74
CA VAL A 486 -3.83 16.95 -9.01
C VAL A 486 -4.42 16.38 -10.29
N VAL A 487 -5.54 15.68 -10.13
CA VAL A 487 -6.14 14.84 -11.15
C VAL A 487 -7.44 15.46 -11.64
N TRP A 488 -7.52 15.67 -12.95
CA TRP A 488 -8.69 16.18 -13.67
C TRP A 488 -9.16 17.57 -13.21
N GLY A 489 -10.47 17.85 -13.27
CA GLY A 489 -11.07 19.12 -12.88
C GLY A 489 -11.44 20.01 -14.07
N TYR A 490 -11.82 21.25 -13.74
CA TYR A 490 -12.29 22.24 -14.69
C TYR A 490 -11.44 23.51 -14.61
N SER A 491 -11.06 24.05 -15.77
CA SER A 491 -10.43 25.37 -15.87
C SER A 491 -11.49 26.39 -16.23
N TRP A 492 -11.65 27.41 -15.39
CA TRP A 492 -12.59 28.51 -15.62
C TRP A 492 -12.09 29.49 -16.67
N ASN A 493 -10.77 29.71 -16.74
CA ASN A 493 -10.18 30.62 -17.74
C ASN A 493 -10.36 30.05 -19.16
N SER A 494 -10.11 28.75 -19.33
CA SER A 494 -10.25 28.06 -20.63
C SER A 494 -11.65 27.49 -20.87
N ARG A 495 -12.53 27.55 -19.86
CA ARG A 495 -13.90 27.03 -19.87
C ARG A 495 -14.02 25.57 -20.32
N CYS A 496 -13.02 24.75 -20.03
CA CYS A 496 -12.93 23.36 -20.48
C CYS A 496 -12.53 22.43 -19.34
N MET A 497 -12.81 21.14 -19.52
CA MET A 497 -12.25 20.12 -18.65
C MET A 497 -10.74 20.01 -18.85
N VAL A 498 -10.03 19.70 -17.77
CA VAL A 498 -8.59 19.55 -17.78
C VAL A 498 -8.24 18.09 -17.99
N ASP A 499 -7.59 17.81 -19.10
CA ASP A 499 -7.20 16.50 -19.65
C ASP A 499 -5.78 16.07 -19.27
N ILE A 500 -5.20 16.74 -18.26
CA ILE A 500 -3.86 16.46 -17.76
C ILE A 500 -3.88 16.21 -16.27
N VAL A 501 -2.97 15.34 -15.82
CA VAL A 501 -2.60 15.21 -14.41
C VAL A 501 -1.36 16.07 -14.17
N GLN A 502 -1.44 16.94 -13.18
CA GLN A 502 -0.34 17.80 -12.75
C GLN A 502 0.26 17.24 -11.47
N ARG A 503 1.58 17.13 -11.42
CA ARG A 503 2.33 16.65 -10.26
C ARG A 503 3.21 17.76 -9.73
N TYR A 504 3.16 17.96 -8.43
CA TYR A 504 4.02 18.90 -7.71
C TYR A 504 5.00 18.13 -6.83
N ASP A 505 6.28 18.47 -6.95
CA ASP A 505 7.37 17.96 -6.10
C ASP A 505 7.65 18.98 -4.97
N PRO A 506 7.25 18.69 -3.72
CA PRO A 506 7.44 19.62 -2.61
C PRO A 506 8.88 19.90 -2.23
N GLU A 507 9.81 19.00 -2.56
CA GLU A 507 11.24 19.16 -2.24
C GLU A 507 11.94 20.08 -3.25
N LYS A 508 11.52 20.02 -4.51
CA LYS A 508 12.10 20.82 -5.60
C LYS A 508 11.34 22.11 -5.89
N ASP A 509 10.11 22.24 -5.38
CA ASP A 509 9.19 23.35 -5.70
C ASP A 509 8.96 23.50 -7.21
N VAL A 510 8.64 22.38 -7.88
CA VAL A 510 8.40 22.35 -9.33
C VAL A 510 7.15 21.54 -9.67
N TRP A 511 6.51 21.95 -10.77
CA TRP A 511 5.39 21.26 -11.37
C TRP A 511 5.82 20.51 -12.62
N GLU A 512 5.28 19.30 -12.77
CA GLU A 512 5.48 18.45 -13.93
C GLU A 512 4.13 17.99 -14.48
N ARG A 513 4.04 17.92 -15.81
CA ARG A 513 2.91 17.28 -16.49
C ARG A 513 3.23 15.79 -16.58
N VAL A 514 2.42 14.95 -15.96
CA VAL A 514 2.74 13.51 -15.88
C VAL A 514 2.19 12.77 -17.10
N PHE A 515 0.89 12.80 -17.31
CA PHE A 515 0.25 12.08 -18.42
C PHE A 515 -1.09 12.72 -18.82
N ASN A 516 -1.51 12.34 -20.02
CA ASN A 516 -2.85 12.63 -20.51
C ASN A 516 -3.80 11.55 -20.04
N VAL A 517 -5.06 11.93 -19.96
CA VAL A 517 -6.10 11.09 -19.41
C VAL A 517 -7.26 11.09 -20.40
N LEU A 518 -7.84 9.91 -20.69
CA LEU A 518 -8.67 9.69 -21.89
C LEU A 518 -10.02 10.42 -21.88
N GLU A 519 -10.69 10.52 -20.71
CA GLU A 519 -12.01 11.17 -20.56
C GLU A 519 -12.07 12.22 -19.43
N PRO A 520 -12.07 13.54 -19.72
CA PRO A 520 -11.93 14.56 -18.70
C PRO A 520 -13.17 14.87 -17.86
N LEU A 521 -13.01 14.70 -16.53
CA LEU A 521 -14.07 14.75 -15.52
C LEU A 521 -13.85 15.89 -14.51
N GLY A 522 -14.94 16.57 -14.13
CA GLY A 522 -14.94 17.51 -13.00
C GLY A 522 -15.56 16.88 -11.75
N GLY A 523 -15.18 17.35 -10.56
CA GLY A 523 -15.77 16.90 -9.30
C GLY A 523 -15.46 15.44 -8.95
N ILE A 524 -14.36 14.93 -9.50
CA ILE A 524 -13.80 13.62 -9.21
C ILE A 524 -13.10 13.66 -7.84
N ARG A 525 -12.95 12.49 -7.22
CA ARG A 525 -12.11 12.33 -6.04
C ARG A 525 -10.98 11.34 -6.31
N ALA A 526 -9.81 11.62 -5.75
CA ALA A 526 -8.64 10.78 -5.87
C ALA A 526 -8.10 10.40 -4.49
N CYS A 527 -7.45 9.24 -4.40
CA CYS A 527 -6.77 8.78 -3.19
C CYS A 527 -5.65 7.80 -3.57
N THR A 528 -4.71 7.53 -2.65
CA THR A 528 -3.64 6.55 -2.83
C THR A 528 -3.92 5.36 -1.91
N MET A 529 -3.98 4.14 -2.44
CA MET A 529 -4.26 2.93 -1.66
C MET A 529 -3.57 1.71 -2.25
N THR A 530 -3.21 0.74 -1.39
CA THR A 530 -2.78 -0.61 -1.79
C THR A 530 -3.99 -1.42 -2.26
N VAL A 531 -3.95 -1.91 -3.48
CA VAL A 531 -5.02 -2.71 -4.10
C VAL A 531 -4.38 -3.80 -4.95
N HIS A 532 -4.83 -5.04 -4.83
CA HIS A 532 -4.46 -6.08 -5.79
C HIS A 532 -5.16 -5.80 -7.12
N LEU A 533 -4.46 -5.97 -8.24
CA LEU A 533 -5.10 -5.95 -9.55
C LEU A 533 -6.12 -7.10 -9.62
N PRO A 534 -7.44 -6.82 -9.71
CA PRO A 534 -8.44 -7.87 -9.72
C PRO A 534 -8.34 -8.72 -11.00
N GLU A 535 -8.68 -10.00 -10.88
CA GLU A 535 -8.90 -10.88 -12.04
C GLU A 535 -10.01 -10.29 -12.93
N GLY A 536 -9.70 -10.09 -14.22
CA GLY A 536 -10.64 -9.48 -15.16
C GLY A 536 -10.62 -7.94 -15.16
N SER A 537 -9.69 -7.28 -14.48
CA SER A 537 -9.43 -5.86 -14.71
C SER A 537 -9.00 -5.64 -16.16
N VAL A 538 -9.82 -4.88 -16.88
CA VAL A 538 -9.63 -4.63 -18.31
C VAL A 538 -8.84 -3.33 -18.48
N ASP A 539 -7.86 -3.34 -19.39
CA ASP A 539 -7.19 -2.13 -19.85
C ASP A 539 -8.22 -1.19 -20.50
N GLU A 540 -8.16 0.11 -20.21
CA GLU A 540 -8.98 1.11 -20.89
C GLU A 540 -8.90 1.00 -22.43
N ALA A 541 -7.76 0.61 -22.99
CA ALA A 541 -7.61 0.39 -24.44
C ALA A 541 -8.52 -0.73 -24.99
N GLN A 542 -8.91 -1.69 -24.15
CA GLN A 542 -9.79 -2.81 -24.52
C GLN A 542 -11.27 -2.51 -24.22
N ILE A 543 -11.58 -1.48 -23.42
CA ILE A 543 -12.97 -1.06 -23.12
C ILE A 543 -13.55 -0.18 -24.24
N GLN A 544 -12.69 0.53 -25.01
CA GLN A 544 -13.13 1.40 -26.12
C GLN A 544 -13.89 0.68 -27.26
N GLU A 545 -13.90 -0.66 -27.32
CA GLU A 545 -14.72 -1.41 -28.29
C GLU A 545 -16.19 -1.58 -27.88
N CYS A 546 -16.58 -1.19 -26.65
CA CYS A 546 -17.98 -1.19 -26.22
C CYS A 546 -18.59 0.22 -26.39
N PRO A 547 -19.43 0.46 -27.41
CA PRO A 547 -20.12 1.74 -27.52
C PRO A 547 -21.08 1.89 -26.32
N LEU A 548 -20.88 2.96 -25.55
CA LEU A 548 -21.88 3.44 -24.59
C LEU A 548 -23.22 3.53 -25.33
N PRO A 549 -24.31 2.91 -24.82
CA PRO A 549 -25.61 2.98 -25.49
C PRO A 549 -26.09 4.43 -25.44
N THR A 550 -26.04 5.09 -26.59
CA THR A 550 -26.71 6.37 -26.80
C THR A 550 -28.20 6.12 -26.96
N ASP A 551 -28.92 5.99 -25.84
CA ASP A 551 -30.37 5.96 -25.90
C ASP A 551 -30.90 7.37 -26.20
N LYS A 552 -31.19 7.59 -27.48
CA LYS A 552 -32.29 8.45 -27.91
C LYS A 552 -33.38 7.55 -28.51
N SER A 553 -34.48 7.40 -27.78
CA SER A 553 -35.80 7.13 -28.36
C SER A 553 -36.82 8.07 -27.74
#